data_AF-A0A3N2C740-F1
#
_entry.id   AF-A0A3N2C740-F1
#
_cell.length_a   1.000
_cell.length_b   1.000
_cell.length_c   1.000
_cell.angle_alpha   90.00
_cell.angle_beta   90.00
_cell.angle_gamma   90.00
#
_symmetry.space_group_name_H-M   'P 1'
#
loop_
_entity.id
_entity.type
_entity.pdbx_description
1 polymer ?
#
loop_
_entity_poly.entity_id
_entity_poly.type
_entity_poly.pdbx_seq_one_letter_code
_entity_poly.pdbx_strand_id
1 'polypeptide(L)'
;MGGTRSDDHRAGDAPMIRTFATMGTVASVRLPSGDARLDAVLPSVQAVFAAVDERFSLYRSDSEASRIARGELSLTASSAAMRNRYAEALAWRDATGGAFTPHRPDGVVDLSGVVKAVAIAAAGAVLDAAGIEDWLLNVGGDVLVRGSEGGVPWQAGIVDPADRSALLTALALPAPRRAVATSGIGERGEHIWRRAVPGGQDLVQVTVAAADIVTADVLATAILAGGPATLDDLADRFDIDVLAATHDGVLLATPGLRSGEFSGSLLEPRPDVELPGVEVKGVHQVALSDSISADRQPEEHVRSTI
;
A
#
# COMPACT_ATOMS: atom_id res chain seq x y z
N MET A 1 -12.62 56.25 -1.24
CA MET A 1 -11.54 55.43 -0.63
C MET A 1 -12.26 54.35 0.15
N GLY A 2 -12.45 53.14 -0.36
CA GLY A 2 -11.41 52.15 -0.69
C GLY A 2 -11.31 51.19 0.51
N GLY A 3 -11.59 49.89 0.43
CA GLY A 3 -11.98 49.07 -0.70
C GLY A 3 -12.75 47.84 -0.25
N THR A 4 -13.49 47.27 -1.21
CA THR A 4 -13.99 45.90 -1.17
C THR A 4 -12.80 44.95 -1.20
N ARG A 5 -12.56 44.20 -0.13
CA ARG A 5 -11.71 43.01 -0.18
C ARG A 5 -12.36 42.04 -1.14
N SER A 6 -11.74 41.88 -2.30
CA SER A 6 -11.99 40.78 -3.22
C SER A 6 -11.54 39.49 -2.54
N ASP A 7 -12.47 38.73 -1.98
CA ASP A 7 -12.28 37.29 -1.78
C ASP A 7 -12.23 36.64 -3.17
N ASP A 8 -11.05 36.68 -3.79
CA ASP A 8 -10.72 35.84 -4.94
C ASP A 8 -10.42 34.42 -4.42
N HIS A 9 -11.45 33.76 -3.90
CA HIS A 9 -11.47 32.30 -3.89
C HIS A 9 -11.61 31.88 -5.35
N ARG A 10 -10.47 31.72 -6.04
CA ARG A 10 -10.46 30.98 -7.30
C ARG A 10 -11.14 29.64 -7.02
N ALA A 11 -12.31 29.44 -7.61
CA ALA A 11 -12.94 28.14 -7.73
C ALA A 11 -11.90 27.22 -8.38
N GLY A 12 -11.21 26.43 -7.56
CA GLY A 12 -10.20 25.49 -8.03
C GLY A 12 -10.89 24.48 -8.92
N ASP A 13 -10.34 24.28 -10.12
CA ASP A 13 -10.86 23.34 -11.09
C ASP A 13 -11.03 21.96 -10.44
N ALA A 14 -12.14 21.28 -10.70
CA ALA A 14 -12.50 20.05 -10.00
C ALA A 14 -11.39 18.98 -10.15
N PRO A 15 -11.19 18.09 -9.15
CA PRO A 15 -10.18 17.04 -9.25
C PRO A 15 -10.45 16.18 -10.48
N MET A 16 -9.39 15.92 -11.25
CA MET A 16 -9.50 15.16 -12.48
C MET A 16 -9.05 13.72 -12.23
N ILE A 17 -9.91 12.77 -12.57
CA ILE A 17 -9.66 11.34 -12.41
C ILE A 17 -9.80 10.64 -13.76
N ARG A 18 -8.87 9.74 -14.07
CA ARG A 18 -8.95 8.82 -15.21
C ARG A 18 -8.74 7.41 -14.73
N THR A 19 -9.58 6.49 -15.20
CA THR A 19 -9.60 5.09 -14.78
C THR A 19 -9.48 4.19 -16.01
N PHE A 20 -8.70 3.12 -15.91
CA PHE A 20 -8.56 2.12 -16.97
C PHE A 20 -8.28 0.73 -16.40
N ALA A 21 -8.67 -0.32 -17.13
CA ALA A 21 -8.36 -1.69 -16.75
C ALA A 21 -6.92 -2.05 -17.15
N THR A 22 -6.22 -2.80 -16.29
CA THR A 22 -4.84 -3.24 -16.56
C THR A 22 -4.45 -4.41 -15.66
N MET A 23 -3.62 -5.35 -16.14
CA MET A 23 -3.03 -6.44 -15.33
C MET A 23 -4.03 -7.20 -14.43
N GLY A 24 -5.25 -7.41 -14.92
CA GLY A 24 -6.35 -8.07 -14.19
C GLY A 24 -6.90 -7.26 -13.00
N THR A 25 -6.71 -5.94 -13.01
CA THR A 25 -7.22 -5.00 -12.00
C THR A 25 -7.62 -3.67 -12.66
N VAL A 26 -7.98 -2.69 -11.85
CA VAL A 26 -8.29 -1.32 -12.26
C VAL A 26 -7.17 -0.39 -11.78
N ALA A 27 -6.73 0.49 -12.66
CA ALA A 27 -5.85 1.60 -12.35
C ALA A 27 -6.61 2.93 -12.42
N SER A 28 -6.26 3.87 -11.55
CA SER A 28 -6.71 5.25 -11.63
C SER A 28 -5.56 6.24 -11.45
N VAL A 29 -5.61 7.34 -12.20
CA VAL A 29 -4.73 8.50 -12.05
C VAL A 29 -5.59 9.69 -11.64
N ARG A 30 -5.23 10.33 -10.53
CA ARG A 30 -5.91 11.51 -10.00
C ARG A 30 -4.94 12.69 -9.93
N LEU A 31 -5.41 13.84 -10.40
CA LEU A 31 -4.76 15.14 -10.21
C LEU A 31 -5.66 16.05 -9.33
N PRO A 32 -5.09 16.97 -8.55
CA PRO A 32 -5.85 17.82 -7.63
C PRO A 32 -6.71 18.86 -8.35
N SER A 33 -6.39 19.18 -9.60
CA SER A 33 -7.15 20.08 -10.47
C SER A 33 -7.04 19.65 -11.93
N GLY A 34 -7.85 20.24 -12.80
CA GLY A 34 -7.82 19.98 -14.24
C GLY A 34 -6.47 20.30 -14.86
N ASP A 35 -5.92 19.33 -15.62
CA ASP A 35 -4.68 19.48 -16.37
C ASP A 35 -4.77 18.70 -17.68
N ALA A 36 -4.85 19.40 -18.81
CA ALA A 36 -4.97 18.76 -20.13
C ALA A 36 -3.81 17.79 -20.45
N ARG A 37 -2.67 17.89 -19.76
CA ARG A 37 -1.55 16.96 -19.93
C ARG A 37 -1.89 15.53 -19.52
N LEU A 38 -2.84 15.32 -18.60
CA LEU A 38 -3.22 13.96 -18.21
C LEU A 38 -3.77 13.17 -19.39
N ASP A 39 -4.71 13.74 -20.14
CA ASP A 39 -5.31 13.06 -21.28
C ASP A 39 -4.28 12.80 -22.40
N ALA A 40 -3.32 13.70 -22.57
CA ALA A 40 -2.23 13.53 -23.53
C ALA A 40 -1.25 12.41 -23.12
N VAL A 41 -0.96 12.26 -21.83
CA VAL A 41 0.03 11.28 -21.34
C VAL A 41 -0.59 9.91 -21.02
N LEU A 42 -1.90 9.83 -20.77
CA LEU A 42 -2.58 8.61 -20.37
C LEU A 42 -2.32 7.40 -21.31
N PRO A 43 -2.31 7.54 -22.65
CA PRO A 43 -1.94 6.43 -23.54
C PRO A 43 -0.52 5.89 -23.29
N SER A 44 0.44 6.75 -22.93
CA SER A 44 1.80 6.34 -22.59
C SER A 44 1.85 5.60 -21.26
N VAL A 45 1.07 6.05 -20.28
CA VAL A 45 0.89 5.34 -19.00
C VAL A 45 0.28 3.95 -19.23
N GLN A 46 -0.76 3.85 -20.05
CA GLN A 46 -1.39 2.57 -20.40
C GLN A 46 -0.42 1.63 -21.15
N ALA A 47 0.40 2.18 -22.04
CA ALA A 47 1.40 1.41 -22.79
C ALA A 47 2.46 0.77 -21.88
N VAL A 48 2.85 1.43 -20.78
CA VAL A 48 3.75 0.84 -19.77
C VAL A 48 3.17 -0.46 -19.24
N PHE A 49 1.91 -0.43 -18.77
CA PHE A 49 1.29 -1.63 -18.22
C PHE A 49 1.05 -2.70 -19.29
N ALA A 50 0.65 -2.32 -20.50
CA ALA A 50 0.45 -3.25 -21.60
C ALA A 50 1.74 -4.01 -21.94
N ALA A 51 2.89 -3.31 -22.00
CA ALA A 51 4.19 -3.92 -22.27
C ALA A 51 4.65 -4.89 -21.16
N VAL A 52 4.29 -4.59 -19.90
CA VAL A 52 4.54 -5.50 -18.77
C VAL A 52 3.65 -6.74 -18.87
N ASP A 53 2.35 -6.56 -19.10
CA ASP A 53 1.39 -7.66 -19.23
C ASP A 53 1.75 -8.59 -20.41
N GLU A 54 2.08 -8.04 -21.57
CA GLU A 54 2.49 -8.79 -22.76
C GLU A 54 3.68 -9.73 -22.48
N ARG A 55 4.63 -9.29 -21.66
CA ARG A 55 5.86 -10.06 -21.39
C ARG A 55 5.72 -11.00 -20.19
N PHE A 56 5.14 -10.53 -19.10
CA PHE A 56 5.25 -11.16 -17.79
C PHE A 56 3.97 -11.88 -17.32
N SER A 57 2.86 -11.75 -18.05
CA SER A 57 1.58 -12.35 -17.64
C SER A 57 1.56 -13.87 -17.76
N LEU A 58 1.27 -14.58 -16.68
CA LEU A 58 1.02 -16.03 -16.71
C LEU A 58 -0.38 -16.40 -17.22
N TYR A 59 -1.23 -15.41 -17.52
CA TYR A 59 -2.59 -15.61 -18.04
C TYR A 59 -2.66 -15.50 -19.56
N ARG A 60 -1.67 -14.83 -20.17
CA ARG A 60 -1.54 -14.71 -21.62
C ARG A 60 -0.73 -15.87 -22.18
N SER A 61 -1.31 -16.67 -23.06
CA SER A 61 -0.65 -17.87 -23.59
C SER A 61 0.60 -17.55 -24.43
N ASP A 62 0.62 -16.38 -25.07
CA ASP A 62 1.69 -15.88 -25.94
C ASP A 62 2.82 -15.15 -25.20
N SER A 63 2.66 -14.88 -23.90
CA SER A 63 3.67 -14.16 -23.13
C SER A 63 4.94 -14.98 -22.96
N GLU A 64 6.03 -14.25 -22.75
CA GLU A 64 7.31 -14.87 -22.47
C GLU A 64 7.30 -15.67 -21.17
N ALA A 65 6.65 -15.14 -20.11
CA ALA A 65 6.50 -15.84 -18.84
C ALA A 65 5.73 -17.16 -18.98
N SER A 66 4.62 -17.18 -19.73
CA SER A 66 3.82 -18.39 -19.94
C SER A 66 4.56 -19.44 -20.74
N ARG A 67 5.35 -19.04 -21.75
CA ARG A 67 6.19 -19.95 -22.52
C ARG A 67 7.30 -20.55 -21.65
N ILE A 68 7.88 -19.77 -20.74
CA ILE A 68 8.84 -20.28 -19.75
C ILE A 68 8.17 -21.26 -18.79
N ALA A 69 6.99 -20.91 -18.26
CA ALA A 69 6.24 -21.76 -17.34
C ALA A 69 5.86 -23.12 -17.95
N ARG A 70 5.59 -23.17 -19.26
CA ARG A 70 5.30 -24.41 -20.01
C ARG A 70 6.54 -25.14 -20.53
N GLY A 71 7.74 -24.62 -20.29
CA GLY A 71 9.00 -25.20 -20.79
C GLY A 71 9.24 -25.03 -22.30
N GLU A 72 8.46 -24.19 -22.98
CA GLU A 72 8.58 -23.88 -24.40
C GLU A 72 9.71 -22.88 -24.69
N LEU A 73 10.16 -22.15 -23.67
CA LEU A 73 11.26 -21.21 -23.74
C LEU A 73 12.12 -21.35 -22.46
N SER A 74 13.43 -21.51 -22.61
CA SER A 74 14.31 -21.49 -21.43
C SER A 74 14.52 -20.06 -20.93
N LEU A 75 14.63 -19.88 -19.61
CA LEU A 75 14.89 -18.57 -19.00
C LEU A 75 16.21 -17.95 -19.50
N THR A 76 17.23 -18.76 -19.77
CA THR A 76 18.52 -18.28 -20.30
C THR A 76 18.38 -17.75 -21.73
N ALA A 77 17.51 -18.35 -22.56
CA ALA A 77 17.23 -17.91 -23.93
C ALA A 77 16.17 -16.81 -24.02
N SER A 78 15.53 -16.42 -22.91
CA SER A 78 14.53 -15.36 -22.86
C SER A 78 15.11 -13.97 -23.17
N SER A 79 14.26 -12.96 -23.26
CA SER A 79 14.64 -11.57 -23.49
C SER A 79 15.51 -11.03 -22.36
N ALA A 80 16.30 -10.00 -22.65
CA ALA A 80 17.07 -9.31 -21.61
C ALA A 80 16.15 -8.72 -20.53
N ALA A 81 14.98 -8.21 -20.91
CA ALA A 81 14.00 -7.69 -19.96
C ALA A 81 13.49 -8.76 -18.99
N MET A 82 13.22 -9.98 -19.49
CA MET A 82 12.83 -11.12 -18.66
C MET A 82 13.93 -11.52 -17.68
N ARG A 83 15.16 -11.72 -18.18
CA ARG A 83 16.31 -12.08 -17.34
C ARG A 83 16.63 -11.02 -16.29
N ASN A 84 16.58 -9.74 -16.66
CA ASN A 84 16.83 -8.64 -15.73
C ASN A 84 15.78 -8.60 -14.63
N ARG A 85 14.49 -8.79 -14.96
CA ARG A 85 13.43 -8.81 -13.95
C ARG A 85 13.51 -10.05 -13.05
N TYR A 86 13.90 -11.19 -13.60
CA TYR A 86 14.18 -12.37 -12.78
C TYR A 86 15.35 -12.15 -11.82
N ALA A 87 16.45 -11.53 -12.29
CA ALA A 87 17.60 -11.20 -11.44
C ALA A 87 17.23 -10.22 -10.31
N GLU A 88 16.42 -9.20 -10.62
CA GLU A 88 15.87 -8.27 -9.63
C GLU A 88 15.03 -9.00 -8.57
N ALA A 89 14.19 -9.94 -8.99
CA ALA A 89 13.37 -10.71 -8.06
C ALA A 89 14.21 -11.68 -7.19
N LEU A 90 15.32 -12.21 -7.71
CA LEU A 90 16.29 -12.97 -6.91
C LEU A 90 16.99 -12.10 -5.88
N ALA A 91 17.36 -10.86 -6.23
CA ALA A 91 17.94 -9.92 -5.27
C ALA A 91 16.96 -9.62 -4.13
N TRP A 92 15.66 -9.48 -4.43
CA TRP A 92 14.61 -9.34 -3.42
C TRP A 92 14.42 -10.60 -2.56
N ARG A 93 14.53 -11.79 -3.16
CA ARG A 93 14.54 -13.04 -2.40
C ARG A 93 15.69 -13.05 -1.39
N ASP A 94 16.90 -12.69 -1.82
CA ASP A 94 18.06 -12.67 -0.93
C ASP A 94 17.91 -11.60 0.16
N ALA A 95 17.43 -10.40 -0.20
CA ALA A 95 17.21 -9.29 0.72
C ALA A 95 16.15 -9.62 1.79
N THR A 96 15.17 -10.45 1.47
CA THR A 96 14.10 -10.86 2.40
C THR A 96 14.38 -12.19 3.11
N GLY A 97 15.61 -12.73 3.02
CA GLY A 97 15.94 -14.03 3.61
C GLY A 97 15.13 -15.20 3.04
N GLY A 98 14.59 -15.03 1.83
CA GLY A 98 13.72 -15.98 1.15
C GLY A 98 12.24 -15.92 1.54
N ALA A 99 11.80 -14.93 2.31
CA ALA A 99 10.38 -14.73 2.62
C ALA A 99 9.60 -14.31 1.36
N PHE A 100 10.18 -13.47 0.50
CA PHE A 100 9.73 -13.29 -0.88
C PHE A 100 10.46 -14.28 -1.80
N THR A 101 9.77 -14.83 -2.80
CA THR A 101 10.40 -15.68 -3.83
C THR A 101 9.69 -15.56 -5.17
N PRO A 102 10.42 -15.45 -6.30
CA PRO A 102 9.83 -15.48 -7.65
C PRO A 102 9.58 -16.89 -8.16
N HIS A 103 9.44 -17.86 -7.26
CA HIS A 103 9.22 -19.27 -7.61
C HIS A 103 8.01 -19.77 -6.84
N ARG A 104 7.07 -20.33 -7.59
CA ARG A 104 5.97 -21.12 -7.05
C ARG A 104 6.52 -22.42 -6.42
N PRO A 105 5.74 -23.09 -5.54
CA PRO A 105 6.14 -24.37 -4.95
C PRO A 105 6.40 -25.48 -5.98
N ASP A 106 5.76 -25.40 -7.15
CA ASP A 106 5.97 -26.30 -8.29
C ASP A 106 7.23 -25.95 -9.14
N GLY A 107 8.00 -24.93 -8.72
CA GLY A 107 9.23 -24.49 -9.38
C GLY A 107 9.02 -23.53 -10.55
N VAL A 108 7.77 -23.23 -10.92
CA VAL A 108 7.47 -22.26 -11.99
C VAL A 108 7.92 -20.87 -11.57
N VAL A 109 8.61 -20.17 -12.49
CA VAL A 109 8.98 -18.76 -12.31
C VAL A 109 7.71 -17.91 -12.36
N ASP A 110 7.47 -17.16 -11.30
CA ASP A 110 6.34 -16.25 -11.16
C ASP A 110 6.86 -14.89 -10.69
N LEU A 111 6.82 -13.91 -11.60
CA LEU A 111 7.29 -12.55 -11.35
C LEU A 111 6.16 -11.60 -10.97
N SER A 112 4.94 -12.12 -10.77
CA SER A 112 3.76 -11.31 -10.42
C SER A 112 3.98 -10.45 -9.18
N GLY A 113 4.71 -10.96 -8.18
CA GLY A 113 5.07 -10.26 -6.95
C GLY A 113 6.09 -9.13 -7.07
N VAL A 114 6.53 -8.76 -8.29
CA VAL A 114 7.39 -7.59 -8.53
C VAL A 114 6.96 -6.78 -9.75
N VAL A 115 6.41 -7.43 -10.78
CA VAL A 115 6.13 -6.75 -12.06
C VAL A 115 5.02 -5.71 -11.97
N LYS A 116 4.03 -5.89 -11.08
CA LYS A 116 2.98 -4.90 -10.81
C LYS A 116 3.61 -3.60 -10.29
N ALA A 117 4.34 -3.66 -9.18
CA ALA A 117 4.96 -2.47 -8.59
C ALA A 117 5.94 -1.76 -9.54
N VAL A 118 6.73 -2.50 -10.32
CA VAL A 118 7.60 -1.83 -11.30
C VAL A 118 6.82 -1.18 -12.44
N ALA A 119 5.68 -1.74 -12.86
CA ALA A 119 4.81 -1.08 -13.82
C ALA A 119 4.25 0.24 -13.24
N ILE A 120 3.87 0.25 -11.96
CA ILE A 120 3.44 1.45 -11.24
C ILE A 120 4.57 2.49 -11.19
N ALA A 121 5.78 2.08 -10.83
CA ALA A 121 6.94 2.97 -10.78
C ALA A 121 7.26 3.58 -12.17
N ALA A 122 7.23 2.78 -13.22
CA ALA A 122 7.47 3.24 -14.58
C ALA A 122 6.35 4.16 -15.09
N ALA A 123 5.09 3.89 -14.75
CA ALA A 123 3.97 4.77 -15.02
C ALA A 123 4.09 6.12 -14.30
N GLY A 124 4.53 6.12 -13.04
CA GLY A 124 4.86 7.33 -12.29
C GLY A 124 5.96 8.16 -12.98
N ALA A 125 7.02 7.51 -13.47
CA ALA A 125 8.07 8.19 -14.23
C ALA A 125 7.57 8.82 -15.53
N VAL A 126 6.57 8.21 -16.20
CA VAL A 126 5.91 8.79 -17.37
C VAL A 126 5.12 10.06 -17.01
N LEU A 127 4.40 10.06 -15.89
CA LEU A 127 3.71 11.25 -15.38
C LEU A 127 4.71 12.36 -15.04
N ASP A 128 5.83 12.00 -14.41
CA ASP A 128 6.90 12.93 -14.07
C ASP A 128 7.55 13.57 -15.31
N ALA A 129 7.81 12.76 -16.34
CA ALA A 129 8.37 13.23 -17.60
C ALA A 129 7.41 14.15 -18.38
N ALA A 130 6.10 14.05 -18.14
CA ALA A 130 5.10 14.97 -18.68
C ALA A 130 5.02 16.31 -17.91
N GLY A 131 5.82 16.47 -16.84
CA GLY A 131 5.85 17.68 -16.02
C GLY A 131 4.63 17.82 -15.09
N ILE A 132 3.94 16.73 -14.80
CA ILE A 132 2.85 16.69 -13.82
C ILE A 132 3.49 16.52 -12.44
N GLU A 133 3.30 17.51 -11.55
CA GLU A 133 4.00 17.55 -10.26
C GLU A 133 3.18 17.01 -9.10
N ASP A 134 1.85 17.07 -9.20
CA ASP A 134 0.92 16.58 -8.20
C ASP A 134 0.02 15.49 -8.81
N TRP A 135 0.26 14.24 -8.43
CA TRP A 135 -0.54 13.11 -8.93
C TRP A 135 -0.61 11.97 -7.92
N LEU A 136 -1.70 11.20 -8.00
CA LEU A 136 -1.88 9.92 -7.33
C LEU A 136 -2.19 8.87 -8.38
N LEU A 137 -1.39 7.80 -8.39
CA LEU A 137 -1.60 6.61 -9.19
C LEU A 137 -1.98 5.46 -8.26
N ASN A 138 -3.19 4.92 -8.42
CA ASN A 138 -3.65 3.72 -7.73
C ASN A 138 -3.78 2.58 -8.73
N VAL A 139 -3.22 1.41 -8.44
CA VAL A 139 -3.37 0.20 -9.24
C VAL A 139 -3.74 -0.97 -8.35
N GLY A 140 -5.03 -1.32 -8.34
CA GLY A 140 -5.53 -2.42 -7.54
C GLY A 140 -5.31 -2.26 -6.04
N GLY A 141 -5.32 -1.04 -5.50
CA GLY A 141 -5.11 -0.76 -4.08
C GLY A 141 -3.70 -0.29 -3.75
N ASP A 142 -2.71 -0.58 -4.60
CA ASP A 142 -1.35 -0.04 -4.46
C ASP A 142 -1.29 1.39 -4.95
N VAL A 143 -0.75 2.28 -4.12
CA VAL A 143 -0.75 3.72 -4.34
C VAL A 143 0.66 4.24 -4.42
N LEU A 144 0.95 5.00 -5.49
CA LEU A 144 2.16 5.81 -5.63
C LEU A 144 1.73 7.26 -5.85
N VAL A 145 2.38 8.20 -5.16
CA VAL A 145 2.03 9.63 -5.26
C VAL A 145 3.23 10.50 -5.60
N ARG A 146 2.97 11.68 -6.15
CA ARG A 146 3.91 12.80 -6.18
C ARG A 146 3.19 14.07 -5.73
N GLY A 147 3.94 14.95 -5.09
CA GLY A 147 3.44 16.25 -4.67
C GLY A 147 2.36 16.12 -3.60
N SER A 148 1.32 16.91 -3.73
CA SER A 148 0.27 17.06 -2.73
C SER A 148 -1.09 17.31 -3.37
N GLU A 149 -2.17 17.01 -2.65
CA GLU A 149 -3.50 17.45 -3.00
C GLU A 149 -3.72 18.87 -2.47
N GLY A 150 -3.42 19.88 -3.29
CA GLY A 150 -3.64 21.29 -2.92
C GLY A 150 -2.82 21.74 -1.69
N GLY A 151 -1.61 21.23 -1.53
CA GLY A 151 -0.73 21.51 -0.38
C GLY A 151 -0.88 20.54 0.79
N VAL A 152 -1.85 19.62 0.74
CA VAL A 152 -2.04 18.56 1.75
C VAL A 152 -1.46 17.25 1.23
N PRO A 153 -0.71 16.47 2.04
CA PRO A 153 -0.24 15.16 1.60
C PRO A 153 -1.38 14.30 1.06
N TRP A 154 -1.13 13.60 -0.04
CA TRP A 154 -2.07 12.61 -0.55
C TRP A 154 -2.40 11.56 0.51
N GLN A 155 -3.59 10.99 0.45
CA GLN A 155 -4.02 9.95 1.38
C GLN A 155 -4.30 8.63 0.65
N ALA A 156 -3.92 7.51 1.27
CA ALA A 156 -4.28 6.16 0.87
C ALA A 156 -5.16 5.51 1.93
N GLY A 157 -6.37 5.08 1.56
CA GLY A 157 -7.25 4.32 2.44
C GLY A 157 -6.79 2.86 2.55
N ILE A 158 -6.80 2.31 3.77
CA ILE A 158 -6.56 0.90 4.04
C ILE A 158 -7.91 0.25 4.33
N VAL A 159 -8.31 -0.68 3.47
CA VAL A 159 -9.57 -1.42 3.57
C VAL A 159 -9.51 -2.42 4.73
N ASP A 160 -10.64 -2.63 5.40
CA ASP A 160 -10.79 -3.70 6.39
C ASP A 160 -10.82 -5.08 5.71
N PRO A 161 -9.87 -5.99 6.05
CA PRO A 161 -9.86 -7.33 5.47
C PRO A 161 -11.10 -8.17 5.86
N ALA A 162 -11.79 -7.83 6.95
CA ALA A 162 -13.02 -8.49 7.39
C ALA A 162 -14.29 -7.87 6.78
N ASP A 163 -14.26 -6.59 6.40
CA ASP A 163 -15.35 -5.88 5.72
C ASP A 163 -14.82 -4.95 4.62
N ARG A 164 -14.89 -5.41 3.38
CA ARG A 164 -14.39 -4.65 2.22
C ARG A 164 -15.14 -3.36 1.91
N SER A 165 -16.27 -3.11 2.58
CA SER A 165 -16.99 -1.85 2.47
C SER A 165 -16.49 -0.78 3.45
N ALA A 166 -15.64 -1.17 4.41
CA ALA A 166 -15.09 -0.30 5.44
C ALA A 166 -13.58 -0.05 5.26
N LEU A 167 -13.11 1.07 5.81
CA LEU A 167 -11.69 1.35 5.96
C LEU A 167 -11.28 1.08 7.40
N LEU A 168 -10.13 0.42 7.60
CA LEU A 168 -9.45 0.42 8.89
C LEU A 168 -8.95 1.82 9.22
N THR A 169 -8.35 2.49 8.24
CA THR A 169 -7.75 3.82 8.40
C THR A 169 -7.40 4.46 7.06
N ALA A 170 -6.90 5.69 7.09
CA ALA A 170 -6.27 6.37 5.96
C ALA A 170 -4.86 6.83 6.35
N LEU A 171 -3.89 6.55 5.49
CA LEU A 171 -2.49 6.96 5.66
C LEU A 171 -2.20 8.20 4.82
N ALA A 172 -1.66 9.24 5.47
CA ALA A 172 -1.05 10.36 4.76
C ALA A 172 0.29 9.91 4.15
N LEU A 173 0.58 10.37 2.91
CA LEU A 173 1.76 10.02 2.13
C LEU A 173 2.67 11.23 1.89
N PRO A 174 3.25 11.83 2.95
CA PRO A 174 4.24 12.88 2.78
C PRO A 174 5.56 12.30 2.24
N ALA A 175 6.42 13.14 1.67
CA ALA A 175 7.80 12.72 1.43
C ALA A 175 8.51 12.42 2.78
N PRO A 176 9.31 11.34 2.89
CA PRO A 176 9.68 10.42 1.83
C PRO A 176 8.68 9.27 1.57
N ARG A 177 7.69 9.01 2.44
CA ARG A 177 6.69 7.92 2.35
C ARG A 177 5.63 8.15 1.25
N ARG A 178 6.06 8.12 -0.01
CA ARG A 178 5.21 8.41 -1.18
C ARG A 178 4.52 7.19 -1.80
N ALA A 179 4.71 6.00 -1.24
CA ALA A 179 4.16 4.76 -1.79
C ALA A 179 3.55 3.90 -0.69
N VAL A 180 2.43 3.24 -1.00
CA VAL A 180 1.78 2.23 -0.17
C VAL A 180 1.41 1.03 -1.04
N ALA A 181 1.68 -0.17 -0.55
CA ALA A 181 1.19 -1.40 -1.16
C ALA A 181 0.57 -2.30 -0.10
N THR A 182 -0.45 -3.06 -0.50
CA THR A 182 -1.15 -3.98 0.40
C THR A 182 -1.11 -5.39 -0.19
N SER A 183 -0.70 -6.34 0.64
CA SER A 183 -0.78 -7.77 0.36
C SER A 183 -1.82 -8.39 1.29
N GLY A 184 -2.72 -9.20 0.75
CA GLY A 184 -3.75 -9.86 1.54
C GLY A 184 -4.19 -11.20 0.95
N ILE A 185 -4.76 -12.05 1.79
CA ILE A 185 -5.18 -13.41 1.39
C ILE A 185 -6.46 -13.42 0.55
N GLY A 186 -7.22 -12.32 0.59
CA GLY A 186 -8.55 -12.27 0.00
C GLY A 186 -8.60 -11.73 -1.44
N GLU A 187 -7.61 -10.98 -1.91
CA GLU A 187 -7.76 -10.18 -3.15
C GLU A 187 -7.77 -11.02 -4.43
N ARG A 188 -7.14 -12.20 -4.42
CA ARG A 188 -7.12 -13.12 -5.57
C ARG A 188 -7.18 -14.61 -5.22
N GLY A 189 -7.51 -15.01 -3.98
CA GLY A 189 -7.25 -16.37 -3.49
C GLY A 189 -5.76 -16.57 -3.17
N GLU A 190 -5.37 -17.69 -2.56
CA GLU A 190 -3.98 -17.94 -2.12
C GLU A 190 -3.00 -18.00 -3.31
N HIS A 191 -2.52 -16.84 -3.76
CA HIS A 191 -1.41 -16.69 -4.72
C HIS A 191 -0.10 -16.29 -4.03
N ILE A 192 -0.13 -16.09 -2.71
CA ILE A 192 1.06 -15.83 -1.88
C ILE A 192 1.47 -17.16 -1.28
N TRP A 193 2.55 -17.72 -1.81
CA TRP A 193 3.05 -19.03 -1.41
C TRP A 193 3.78 -18.91 -0.08
N ARG A 194 3.07 -19.23 1.00
CA ARG A 194 3.63 -19.22 2.34
C ARG A 194 4.68 -20.32 2.47
N ARG A 195 5.80 -19.99 3.11
CA ARG A 195 6.64 -21.03 3.71
C ARG A 195 5.89 -21.50 4.96
N ALA A 196 5.68 -22.80 5.12
CA ALA A 196 5.14 -23.32 6.38
C ALA A 196 6.16 -23.03 7.49
N VAL A 197 5.93 -21.98 8.28
CA VAL A 197 6.71 -21.66 9.47
C VAL A 197 5.95 -22.23 10.68
N PRO A 198 6.52 -23.15 11.46
CA PRO A 198 5.88 -23.64 12.68
C PRO A 198 5.61 -22.47 13.64
N GLY A 199 4.34 -22.27 14.02
CA GLY A 199 3.92 -21.17 14.90
C GLY A 199 3.76 -19.80 14.21
N GLY A 200 3.79 -19.74 12.87
CA GLY A 200 3.56 -18.51 12.12
C GLY A 200 2.17 -17.95 12.41
N GLN A 201 2.10 -16.77 13.03
CA GLN A 201 0.83 -16.11 13.27
C GLN A 201 0.17 -15.70 11.94
N ASP A 202 -1.15 -15.89 11.90
CA ASP A 202 -2.03 -15.72 10.74
C ASP A 202 -2.24 -14.26 10.36
N LEU A 203 -1.21 -13.62 9.80
CA LEU A 203 -1.41 -12.36 9.08
C LEU A 203 -2.37 -12.61 7.90
N VAL A 204 -3.41 -11.79 7.79
CA VAL A 204 -4.41 -11.86 6.71
C VAL A 204 -4.26 -10.69 5.73
N GLN A 205 -3.68 -9.59 6.20
CA GLN A 205 -3.39 -8.41 5.40
C GLN A 205 -2.14 -7.71 5.96
N VAL A 206 -1.29 -7.22 5.08
CA VAL A 206 -0.13 -6.39 5.41
C VAL A 206 -0.11 -5.21 4.44
N THR A 207 -0.05 -4.01 4.99
CA THR A 207 0.13 -2.77 4.26
C THR A 207 1.49 -2.17 4.64
N VAL A 208 2.30 -1.83 3.63
CA VAL A 208 3.62 -1.21 3.81
C VAL A 208 3.64 0.14 3.12
N ALA A 209 4.07 1.17 3.84
CA ALA A 209 4.42 2.48 3.32
C ALA A 209 5.94 2.62 3.19
N ALA A 210 6.41 3.09 2.04
CA ALA A 210 7.84 3.21 1.73
C ALA A 210 8.13 4.41 0.81
N ALA A 211 9.42 4.65 0.54
CA ALA A 211 9.85 5.69 -0.38
C ALA A 211 9.60 5.37 -1.87
N ASP A 212 9.47 4.09 -2.19
CA ASP A 212 9.17 3.59 -3.53
C ASP A 212 8.19 2.41 -3.47
N ILE A 213 7.44 2.23 -4.56
CA ILE A 213 6.37 1.25 -4.61
C ILE A 213 6.87 -0.20 -4.71
N VAL A 214 8.09 -0.43 -5.22
CA VAL A 214 8.66 -1.77 -5.36
C VAL A 214 9.02 -2.32 -3.99
N THR A 215 9.70 -1.50 -3.18
CA THR A 215 9.97 -1.81 -1.77
C THR A 215 8.68 -2.07 -1.00
N ALA A 216 7.66 -1.22 -1.15
CA ALA A 216 6.38 -1.41 -0.47
C ALA A 216 5.71 -2.76 -0.83
N ASP A 217 5.56 -3.08 -2.12
CA ASP A 217 4.86 -4.29 -2.60
C ASP A 217 5.61 -5.57 -2.23
N VAL A 218 6.92 -5.59 -2.43
CA VAL A 218 7.75 -6.77 -2.11
C VAL A 218 7.77 -7.03 -0.61
N LEU A 219 7.96 -6.00 0.22
CA LEU A 219 8.02 -6.19 1.67
C LEU A 219 6.65 -6.51 2.26
N ALA A 220 5.55 -5.95 1.73
CA ALA A 220 4.20 -6.37 2.12
C ALA A 220 3.99 -7.87 1.87
N THR A 221 4.42 -8.36 0.69
CA THR A 221 4.37 -9.78 0.34
C THR A 221 5.25 -10.63 1.26
N ALA A 222 6.49 -10.21 1.50
CA ALA A 222 7.45 -10.92 2.33
C ALA A 222 6.98 -11.05 3.79
N ILE A 223 6.46 -9.96 4.36
CA ILE A 223 5.94 -9.94 5.72
C ILE A 223 4.69 -10.81 5.84
N LEU A 224 3.76 -10.73 4.88
CA LEU A 224 2.57 -11.60 4.88
C LEU A 224 2.95 -13.09 4.80
N ALA A 225 3.97 -13.43 4.02
CA ALA A 225 4.45 -14.81 3.89
C ALA A 225 5.27 -15.30 5.09
N GLY A 226 6.04 -14.40 5.72
CA GLY A 226 7.00 -14.71 6.77
C GLY A 226 6.54 -14.43 8.21
N GLY A 227 5.39 -13.77 8.37
CA GLY A 227 4.77 -13.48 9.66
C GLY A 227 5.46 -12.37 10.48
N PRO A 228 5.07 -12.21 11.76
CA PRO A 228 5.56 -11.11 12.62
C PRO A 228 7.09 -11.06 12.78
N ALA A 229 7.77 -12.20 12.86
CA ALA A 229 9.24 -12.19 12.95
C ALA A 229 9.91 -11.60 11.69
N THR A 230 9.29 -11.77 10.51
CA THR A 230 9.75 -11.16 9.26
C THR A 230 9.39 -9.67 9.22
N LEU A 231 8.26 -9.26 9.83
CA LEU A 231 7.95 -7.85 10.04
C LEU A 231 9.06 -7.17 10.85
N ASP A 232 9.40 -7.73 12.01
CA ASP A 232 10.40 -7.16 12.92
C ASP A 232 11.78 -7.03 12.22
N ASP A 233 12.27 -8.10 11.58
CA ASP A 233 13.55 -8.09 10.85
C ASP A 233 13.58 -7.04 9.72
N LEU A 234 12.51 -6.97 8.92
CA LEU A 234 12.47 -6.06 7.78
C LEU A 234 12.27 -4.61 8.20
N ALA A 235 11.50 -4.33 9.26
CA ALA A 235 11.34 -2.99 9.80
C ALA A 235 12.64 -2.45 10.43
N ASP A 236 13.52 -3.32 10.95
CA ASP A 236 14.84 -2.93 11.44
C ASP A 236 15.84 -2.62 10.30
N ARG A 237 15.64 -3.22 9.12
CA ARG A 237 16.59 -3.18 8.00
C ARG A 237 16.20 -2.21 6.90
N PHE A 238 14.91 -1.88 6.78
CA PHE A 238 14.36 -1.01 5.77
C PHE A 238 13.65 0.18 6.41
N ASP A 239 13.79 1.35 5.80
CA ASP A 239 13.08 2.56 6.22
C ASP A 239 11.62 2.50 5.72
N ILE A 240 10.79 1.74 6.43
CA ILE A 240 9.40 1.48 6.09
C ILE A 240 8.48 1.64 7.28
N ASP A 241 7.20 1.76 6.97
CA ASP A 241 6.11 1.78 7.93
C ASP A 241 5.13 0.67 7.59
N VAL A 242 4.67 -0.08 8.60
CA VAL A 242 3.88 -1.31 8.38
C VAL A 242 2.64 -1.29 9.26
N LEU A 243 1.49 -1.64 8.67
CA LEU A 243 0.27 -2.01 9.36
C LEU A 243 -0.11 -3.43 8.92
N ALA A 244 -0.20 -4.38 9.85
CA ALA A 244 -0.61 -5.74 9.57
C ALA A 244 -1.81 -6.12 10.42
N ALA A 245 -2.73 -6.89 9.84
CA ALA A 245 -3.91 -7.42 10.50
C ALA A 245 -3.83 -8.94 10.58
N THR A 246 -4.23 -9.50 11.71
CA THR A 246 -4.34 -10.94 11.96
C THR A 246 -5.78 -11.43 11.78
N HIS A 247 -5.97 -12.76 11.69
CA HIS A 247 -7.29 -13.37 11.55
C HIS A 247 -8.25 -13.09 12.72
N ASP A 248 -7.71 -12.88 13.93
CA ASP A 248 -8.43 -12.57 15.17
C ASP A 248 -8.67 -11.06 15.36
N GLY A 249 -8.34 -10.24 14.35
CA GLY A 249 -8.60 -8.80 14.35
C GLY A 249 -7.57 -7.97 15.09
N VAL A 250 -6.43 -8.55 15.48
CA VAL A 250 -5.31 -7.81 16.08
C VAL A 250 -4.58 -7.03 14.99
N LEU A 251 -4.26 -5.77 15.30
CA LEU A 251 -3.43 -4.92 14.44
C LEU A 251 -2.01 -4.81 15.01
N LEU A 252 -1.02 -5.08 14.17
CA LEU A 252 0.39 -4.85 14.42
C LEU A 252 0.83 -3.63 13.61
N ALA A 253 1.56 -2.70 14.21
CA ALA A 253 2.02 -1.49 13.51
C ALA A 253 3.43 -1.06 13.91
N THR A 254 4.21 -0.52 12.97
CA THR A 254 5.47 0.19 13.28
C THR A 254 5.17 1.52 14.00
N PRO A 255 6.14 2.10 14.74
CA PRO A 255 5.93 3.36 15.44
C PRO A 255 5.42 4.51 14.56
N GLY A 256 5.91 4.64 13.32
CA GLY A 256 5.51 5.72 12.41
C GLY A 256 4.03 5.72 12.07
N LEU A 257 3.40 4.53 11.95
CA LEU A 257 1.95 4.42 11.76
C LEU A 257 1.13 4.53 13.04
N ARG A 258 1.76 4.46 14.22
CA ARG A 258 1.09 4.71 15.51
C ARG A 258 0.97 6.18 15.83
N SER A 259 1.96 6.99 15.43
CA SER A 259 2.06 8.41 15.74
C SER A 259 1.34 9.33 14.76
N GLY A 260 0.87 8.81 13.62
CA GLY A 260 0.06 9.59 12.69
C GLY A 260 -1.27 9.96 13.35
N GLU A 261 -1.59 11.25 13.41
CA GLU A 261 -2.92 11.70 13.83
C GLU A 261 -3.96 11.05 12.90
N PHE A 262 -4.66 10.06 13.43
CA PHE A 262 -5.81 9.43 12.81
C PHE A 262 -6.91 10.49 12.66
N SER A 263 -6.93 11.17 11.52
CA SER A 263 -8.00 12.11 11.21
C SER A 263 -9.27 11.34 10.84
N GLY A 264 -10.01 10.92 11.86
CA GLY A 264 -11.32 10.31 11.75
C GLY A 264 -11.69 9.61 13.06
N SER A 265 -12.54 10.26 13.86
CA SER A 265 -13.22 9.57 14.96
C SER A 265 -14.02 8.42 14.36
N LEU A 266 -13.57 7.18 14.58
CA LEU A 266 -14.35 5.94 14.54
C LEU A 266 -13.41 4.77 14.93
N LEU A 267 -12.80 4.88 16.10
CA LEU A 267 -12.41 3.71 16.87
C LEU A 267 -13.35 3.66 18.07
N GLU A 268 -14.59 3.21 17.85
CA GLU A 268 -15.37 2.72 18.98
C GLU A 268 -14.84 1.31 19.33
N PRO A 269 -14.44 1.08 20.58
CA PRO A 269 -13.91 -0.22 21.00
C PRO A 269 -14.99 -1.30 20.91
N ARG A 270 -14.63 -2.49 20.41
CA ARG A 270 -15.36 -3.70 20.77
C ARG A 270 -14.91 -4.13 22.18
N PRO A 271 -15.84 -4.39 23.11
CA PRO A 271 -15.46 -4.85 24.43
C PRO A 271 -14.97 -6.32 24.38
N ASP A 272 -13.98 -6.61 25.23
CA ASP A 272 -13.64 -7.93 25.78
C ASP A 272 -12.73 -8.87 24.96
N VAL A 273 -11.40 -8.68 25.01
CA VAL A 273 -10.41 -9.77 24.90
C VAL A 273 -9.16 -9.47 25.75
N GLU A 274 -9.03 -10.11 26.91
CA GLU A 274 -7.72 -10.27 27.59
C GLU A 274 -7.02 -11.53 27.03
N LEU A 275 -5.75 -11.41 26.61
CA LEU A 275 -4.88 -12.55 26.33
C LEU A 275 -3.48 -12.37 26.96
N PRO A 276 -2.86 -13.45 27.46
CA PRO A 276 -1.65 -13.38 28.28
C PRO A 276 -0.35 -13.32 27.48
N GLY A 277 0.51 -12.36 27.84
CA GLY A 277 1.97 -12.50 27.93
C GLY A 277 2.75 -12.99 26.71
N VAL A 278 3.01 -12.10 25.75
CA VAL A 278 4.19 -12.17 24.87
C VAL A 278 4.79 -10.77 24.74
N GLU A 279 5.96 -10.55 25.34
CA GLU A 279 6.77 -9.34 25.07
C GLU A 279 7.45 -9.49 23.70
N VAL A 280 6.90 -8.83 22.69
CA VAL A 280 7.59 -8.59 21.41
C VAL A 280 8.41 -7.30 21.57
N LYS A 281 9.73 -7.40 21.48
CA LYS A 281 10.62 -6.23 21.47
C LYS A 281 10.56 -5.59 20.08
N GLY A 282 10.03 -4.36 20.00
CA GLY A 282 10.03 -3.54 18.79
C GLY A 282 8.65 -3.28 18.17
N VAL A 283 7.66 -4.14 18.45
CA VAL A 283 6.26 -3.99 18.04
C VAL A 283 5.36 -4.22 19.25
N HIS A 284 4.89 -3.14 19.89
CA HIS A 284 3.98 -3.27 21.03
C HIS A 284 2.53 -3.50 20.57
N GLN A 285 1.79 -4.37 21.24
CA GLN A 285 0.33 -4.43 21.12
C GLN A 285 -0.28 -3.06 21.44
N VAL A 286 -1.26 -2.59 20.67
CA VAL A 286 -2.04 -1.39 21.04
C VAL A 286 -3.13 -1.85 21.99
N ALA A 287 -2.99 -1.57 23.28
CA ALA A 287 -4.07 -1.65 24.27
C ALA A 287 -4.59 -0.22 24.54
N LEU A 288 -5.90 -0.04 24.47
CA LEU A 288 -6.59 1.22 24.74
C LEU A 288 -6.63 1.46 26.25
N SER A 289 -6.09 2.57 26.75
CA SER A 289 -6.11 2.91 28.19
C SER A 289 -7.33 3.76 28.54
N ASP A 290 -8.11 3.31 29.52
CA ASP A 290 -9.18 4.08 30.15
C ASP A 290 -8.63 5.24 30.99
N SER A 291 -9.13 6.45 30.77
CA SER A 291 -9.08 7.50 31.79
C SER A 291 -10.15 8.57 31.54
N ILE A 292 -11.30 8.42 32.21
CA ILE A 292 -12.12 9.56 32.62
C ILE A 292 -11.93 9.73 34.13
N SER A 293 -11.04 10.66 34.48
CA SER A 293 -11.03 11.29 35.81
C SER A 293 -12.00 12.46 35.76
N ALA A 294 -13.19 12.28 36.34
CA ALA A 294 -14.10 13.39 36.61
C ALA A 294 -13.94 13.82 38.07
N ASP A 295 -13.15 14.88 38.29
CA ASP A 295 -13.34 15.76 39.43
C ASP A 295 -13.11 17.20 39.00
N ARG A 296 -14.17 18.02 39.15
CA ARG A 296 -14.16 19.48 39.30
C ARG A 296 -15.61 19.99 39.44
N GLN A 297 -16.00 20.24 40.68
CA GLN A 297 -16.87 21.38 41.04
C GLN A 297 -16.12 22.69 40.73
N PRO A 298 -16.81 23.82 40.41
CA PRO A 298 -17.28 24.72 41.48
C PRO A 298 -18.62 25.46 41.23
N GLU A 299 -19.34 25.71 42.34
CA GLU A 299 -19.98 26.95 42.86
C GLU A 299 -20.43 28.07 41.88
N GLU A 300 -21.46 28.90 42.08
CA GLU A 300 -22.50 29.12 43.10
C GLU A 300 -23.48 30.19 42.55
N HIS A 301 -24.67 30.31 43.19
CA HIS A 301 -25.48 31.55 43.35
C HIS A 301 -26.33 32.06 42.14
N VAL A 302 -27.61 32.50 42.27
CA VAL A 302 -28.55 32.61 43.42
C VAL A 302 -29.97 33.05 42.97
N ARG A 303 -30.93 32.97 43.92
CA ARG A 303 -32.17 33.77 44.19
C ARG A 303 -33.43 32.89 44.27
N SER A 304 -34.14 32.74 45.40
CA SER A 304 -34.83 33.67 46.33
C SER A 304 -36.35 33.52 46.17
N THR A 305 -37.04 33.22 47.30
CA THR A 305 -38.48 33.44 47.60
C THR A 305 -39.49 32.66 46.71
N ILE A 306 -40.50 31.92 47.19
CA ILE A 306 -41.40 31.95 48.37
C ILE A 306 -41.68 30.50 48.77
#